data_AF-A0A060HGN7-F1
#
_entry.id   AF-A0A060HGN7-F1
#
_cell.length_a   1.000
_cell.length_b   1.000
_cell.length_c   1.000
_cell.angle_alpha   90.00
_cell.angle_beta   90.00
_cell.angle_gamma   90.00
#
_symmetry.space_group_name_H-M   'P 1'
#
loop_
_entity.id
_entity.type
_entity.pdbx_description
1 polymer ?
#
loop_
_entity_poly.entity_id
_entity_poly.type
_entity_poly.pdbx_seq_one_letter_code
_entity_poly.pdbx_strand_id
1 'polypeptide(L)'
;MENDRNTILRRAFDKELMSLGSSIYQTIMWHMDGRGVFSNPRAVDIESLYSNLREIVGPHADMIMDMTWADLEKNHGAKDPEKSKKSFDKIRKWLGTGVAAVEGEGGV
;
A
#
# COMPACT_ATOMS: atom_id res chain seq x y z
N MET A 1 -5.04 15.68 -0.95
CA MET A 1 -5.53 14.45 -1.59
C MET A 1 -4.49 13.32 -1.61
N GLU A 2 -3.18 13.59 -1.72
CA GLU A 2 -2.13 12.53 -1.68
C GLU A 2 -1.90 11.94 -0.27
N ASN A 3 -1.95 12.79 0.76
CA ASN A 3 -1.92 12.35 2.16
C ASN A 3 -3.10 11.42 2.50
N ASP A 4 -4.23 11.56 1.80
CA ASP A 4 -5.43 10.74 2.03
C ASP A 4 -5.22 9.32 1.49
N ARG A 5 -4.63 9.16 0.30
CA ARG A 5 -4.39 7.83 -0.29
C ARG A 5 -3.39 7.01 0.51
N ASN A 6 -2.30 7.62 0.98
CA ASN A 6 -1.33 6.95 1.84
C ASN A 6 -1.97 6.51 3.18
N THR A 7 -2.80 7.37 3.77
CA THR A 7 -3.55 7.03 5.00
C THR A 7 -4.55 5.89 4.76
N ILE A 8 -5.26 5.92 3.62
CA ILE A 8 -6.20 4.88 3.23
C ILE A 8 -5.49 3.55 3.00
N LEU A 9 -4.37 3.54 2.26
CA LEU A 9 -3.55 2.35 2.06
C LEU A 9 -3.13 1.75 3.40
N ARG A 10 -2.64 2.59 4.32
CA ARG A 10 -2.21 2.11 5.63
C ARG A 10 -3.36 1.46 6.40
N ARG A 11 -4.55 2.07 6.40
CA ARG A 11 -5.72 1.51 7.08
C ARG A 11 -6.20 0.21 6.45
N ALA A 12 -6.22 0.12 5.12
CA ALA A 12 -6.56 -1.10 4.40
C ALA A 12 -5.56 -2.22 4.76
N PHE A 13 -4.27 -1.91 4.70
CA PHE A 13 -3.20 -2.85 5.05
C PHE A 13 -3.29 -3.33 6.51
N ASP A 14 -3.43 -2.41 7.47
CA ASP A 14 -3.55 -2.76 8.90
C ASP A 14 -4.78 -3.65 9.15
N LYS A 15 -5.91 -3.35 8.49
CA LYS A 15 -7.13 -4.14 8.58
C LYS A 15 -6.93 -5.57 8.07
N GLU A 16 -6.35 -5.72 6.88
CA GLU A 16 -6.14 -7.04 6.26
C GLU A 16 -5.05 -7.84 6.98
N LEU A 17 -4.04 -7.20 7.58
CA LEU A 17 -3.12 -7.90 8.48
C LEU A 17 -3.81 -8.37 9.76
N MET A 18 -4.65 -7.52 10.36
CA MET A 18 -5.37 -7.87 11.60
C MET A 18 -6.34 -9.04 11.39
N SER A 19 -6.94 -9.18 10.20
CA SER A 19 -7.81 -10.32 9.88
C SER A 19 -7.08 -11.66 9.78
N LEU A 20 -5.74 -11.66 9.59
CA LEU A 20 -4.92 -12.86 9.67
C LEU A 20 -4.70 -13.32 11.12
N GLY A 21 -4.91 -12.42 12.09
CA GLY A 21 -4.79 -12.69 13.52
C GLY A 21 -3.85 -11.71 14.23
N SER A 22 -4.16 -11.41 15.49
CA SER A 22 -3.45 -10.40 16.29
C SER A 22 -1.95 -10.64 16.40
N SER A 23 -1.52 -11.90 16.62
CA SER A 23 -0.10 -12.24 16.74
C SER A 23 0.67 -12.05 15.42
N ILE A 24 0.05 -12.36 14.27
CA ILE A 24 0.65 -12.16 12.95
C ILE A 24 0.79 -10.67 12.67
N TYR A 25 -0.28 -9.91 12.89
CA TYR A 25 -0.27 -8.46 12.80
C TYR A 25 0.85 -7.85 13.65
N GLN A 26 0.91 -8.18 14.94
CA GLN A 26 1.94 -7.64 15.85
C GLN A 26 3.36 -7.97 15.39
N THR A 27 3.60 -9.19 14.91
CA THR A 27 4.92 -9.61 14.43
C THR A 27 5.36 -8.83 13.19
N ILE A 28 4.47 -8.68 12.21
CA ILE A 28 4.74 -7.92 10.98
C ILE A 28 4.94 -6.44 11.29
N MET A 29 4.05 -5.86 12.12
CA MET A 29 4.15 -4.45 12.50
C MET A 29 5.41 -4.15 13.29
N TRP A 30 5.82 -5.04 14.21
CA TRP A 30 7.06 -4.89 14.95
C TRP A 30 8.29 -4.93 14.02
N HIS A 31 8.32 -5.85 13.06
CA HIS A 31 9.38 -5.91 12.06
C HIS A 31 9.43 -4.63 11.20
N MET A 32 8.28 -4.16 10.73
CA MET A 32 8.19 -2.95 9.89
C MET A 32 8.60 -1.68 10.66
N ASP A 33 8.23 -1.57 11.93
CA ASP A 33 8.64 -0.46 12.80
C ASP A 33 10.14 -0.45 13.03
N GLY A 34 10.74 -1.60 13.34
CA GLY A 34 12.21 -1.73 13.49
C GLY A 34 13.00 -1.41 12.22
N ARG A 35 12.36 -1.46 11.05
CA ARG A 35 12.92 -1.11 9.73
C ARG A 35 12.59 0.31 9.28
N GLY A 36 11.75 1.02 10.02
CA GLY A 36 11.32 2.38 9.68
C GLY A 36 10.39 2.49 8.48
N VAL A 37 9.73 1.40 8.08
CA VAL A 37 8.80 1.37 6.92
C VAL A 37 7.69 2.41 7.05
N PHE A 38 7.29 2.69 8.29
CA PHE A 38 6.22 3.63 8.62
C PHE A 38 6.70 4.88 9.35
N SER A 39 7.99 5.18 9.31
CA SER A 39 8.56 6.36 9.99
C SER A 39 7.98 7.67 9.45
N ASN A 40 7.54 7.69 8.19
CA ASN A 40 6.81 8.82 7.63
C ASN A 40 5.29 8.55 7.65
N PRO A 41 4.51 9.21 8.51
CA PRO A 41 3.06 8.99 8.58
C PRO A 41 2.31 9.58 7.38
N ARG A 42 2.96 10.41 6.55
CA ARG A 42 2.34 11.09 5.39
C ARG A 42 2.58 10.38 4.07
N ALA A 43 3.61 9.56 3.97
CA ALA A 43 3.97 8.85 2.75
C ALA A 43 4.34 7.41 3.07
N VAL A 44 3.67 6.47 2.39
CA VAL A 44 3.99 5.05 2.43
C VAL A 44 4.88 4.75 1.24
N ASP A 45 6.14 4.41 1.49
CA ASP A 45 7.00 3.83 0.46
C ASP A 45 6.56 2.39 0.21
N ILE A 46 5.85 2.19 -0.90
CA ILE A 46 5.27 0.90 -1.27
C ILE A 46 6.34 -0.15 -1.58
N GLU A 47 7.49 0.25 -2.12
CA GLU A 47 8.61 -0.65 -2.41
C GLU A 47 9.20 -1.15 -1.09
N SER A 48 9.44 -0.24 -0.14
CA SER A 48 9.90 -0.58 1.20
C SER A 48 8.90 -1.46 1.94
N LEU A 49 7.60 -1.12 1.89
CA LEU A 49 6.54 -1.92 2.49
C LEU A 49 6.55 -3.35 1.97
N TYR A 50 6.53 -3.52 0.65
CA TYR A 50 6.47 -4.83 0.01
C TYR A 50 7.75 -5.64 0.24
N SER A 51 8.93 -5.02 0.15
CA SER A 51 10.20 -5.70 0.39
C SER A 51 10.30 -6.26 1.81
N ASN A 52 9.96 -5.46 2.82
CA ASN A 52 9.99 -5.90 4.22
C ASN A 52 8.90 -6.95 4.50
N LEU A 53 7.72 -6.81 3.89
CA LEU A 53 6.69 -7.83 3.98
C LEU A 53 7.17 -9.17 3.40
N ARG A 54 7.85 -9.14 2.26
CA ARG A 54 8.42 -10.33 1.62
C ARG A 54 9.58 -10.93 2.42
N GLU A 55 10.35 -10.14 3.16
CA GLU A 55 11.37 -10.63 4.07
C GLU A 55 10.78 -11.48 5.21
N ILE A 56 9.64 -11.05 5.77
CA ILE A 56 9.03 -11.72 6.93
C ILE A 56 8.09 -12.88 6.57
N VAL A 57 7.24 -12.73 5.55
CA VAL A 57 6.25 -13.76 5.17
C VAL A 57 6.59 -14.50 3.86
N GLY A 58 7.71 -14.17 3.23
CA GLY A 58 8.15 -14.79 1.99
C GLY A 58 7.15 -14.57 0.85
N PRO A 59 6.83 -15.62 0.06
CA PRO A 59 5.93 -15.49 -1.10
C PRO A 59 4.49 -15.09 -0.72
N HIS A 60 4.08 -15.25 0.56
CA HIS A 60 2.74 -14.85 1.00
C HIS A 60 2.54 -13.33 1.05
N ALA A 61 3.61 -12.53 0.89
CA ALA A 61 3.49 -11.08 0.74
C ALA A 61 2.55 -10.72 -0.43
N ASP A 62 2.60 -11.48 -1.53
CA ASP A 62 1.72 -11.26 -2.68
C ASP A 62 0.23 -11.40 -2.31
N MET A 63 -0.11 -12.40 -1.49
CA MET A 63 -1.48 -12.60 -0.99
C MET A 63 -1.96 -11.42 -0.13
N ILE A 64 -1.10 -10.89 0.75
CA ILE A 64 -1.45 -9.75 1.59
C ILE A 64 -1.64 -8.49 0.73
N MET A 65 -0.82 -8.30 -0.31
CA MET A 65 -1.01 -7.22 -1.28
C MET A 65 -2.32 -7.37 -2.06
N ASP A 66 -2.69 -8.60 -2.43
CA ASP A 66 -3.94 -8.90 -3.10
C ASP A 66 -5.16 -8.59 -2.22
N MET A 67 -5.13 -8.99 -0.95
CA MET A 67 -6.16 -8.65 0.04
C MET A 67 -6.28 -7.13 0.23
N THR A 68 -5.14 -6.46 0.39
CA THR A 68 -5.09 -5.00 0.56
C THR A 68 -5.67 -4.29 -0.66
N TRP A 69 -5.32 -4.73 -1.87
CA TRP A 69 -5.87 -4.16 -3.10
C TRP A 69 -7.37 -4.40 -3.24
N ALA A 70 -7.85 -5.61 -2.92
CA ALA A 70 -9.28 -5.92 -2.93
C ALA A 70 -10.07 -5.03 -1.98
N ASP A 71 -9.52 -4.73 -0.79
CA ASP A 71 -10.12 -3.77 0.15
C ASP A 71 -10.15 -2.35 -0.42
N LEU A 72 -9.06 -1.90 -1.02
CA LEU A 72 -8.96 -0.58 -1.67
C LEU A 72 -9.96 -0.40 -2.81
N GLU A 73 -10.11 -1.41 -3.68
CA GLU A 73 -11.09 -1.38 -4.77
C GLU A 73 -12.52 -1.34 -4.23
N LYS A 74 -12.82 -2.20 -3.25
CA LYS A 74 -14.18 -2.38 -2.74
C LYS A 74 -14.64 -1.21 -1.86
N ASN A 75 -13.79 -0.72 -0.97
CA ASN A 75 -14.18 0.19 0.11
C ASN A 75 -13.68 1.63 -0.09
N HIS A 76 -12.70 1.83 -0.97
CA HIS A 76 -12.03 3.13 -1.14
C HIS A 76 -12.01 3.64 -2.59
N GLY A 77 -12.67 2.92 -3.51
CA GLY A 77 -12.84 3.33 -4.90
C GLY A 77 -11.53 3.35 -5.69
N ALA A 78 -10.52 2.60 -5.25
CA ALA A 78 -9.33 2.39 -6.05
C ALA A 78 -9.70 1.73 -7.39
N LYS A 79 -9.04 2.16 -8.45
CA LYS A 79 -9.25 1.63 -9.81
C LYS A 79 -7.90 1.38 -10.44
N ASP A 80 -7.79 0.26 -11.14
CA ASP A 80 -6.63 -0.07 -11.96
C ASP A 80 -6.98 0.16 -13.44
N PRO A 81 -6.65 1.32 -14.01
CA PRO A 81 -7.01 1.65 -15.39
C PRO A 81 -6.30 0.76 -16.43
N GLU A 82 -5.20 0.10 -16.04
CA GLU A 82 -4.34 -0.64 -16.96
C GLU A 82 -4.43 -2.17 -16.80
N LYS A 83 -5.28 -2.66 -15.89
CA LYS A 83 -5.46 -4.11 -15.60
C LYS A 83 -4.14 -4.82 -15.34
N SER A 84 -3.29 -4.21 -14.50
CA SER A 84 -2.04 -4.77 -14.04
C SER A 84 -2.27 -6.16 -13.40
N LYS A 85 -1.34 -7.10 -13.63
CA LYS A 85 -1.50 -8.49 -13.13
C LYS A 85 -1.22 -8.64 -11.63
N LYS A 86 -0.35 -7.81 -11.06
CA LYS A 86 0.07 -7.89 -9.65
C LYS A 86 -0.51 -6.74 -8.85
N SER A 87 -1.05 -7.03 -7.67
CA SER A 87 -1.65 -6.03 -6.79
C SER A 87 -0.65 -5.00 -6.27
N PHE A 88 0.62 -5.39 -6.12
CA PHE A 88 1.72 -4.46 -5.86
C PHE A 88 1.76 -3.31 -6.89
N ASP A 89 1.76 -3.63 -8.19
CA ASP A 89 1.83 -2.64 -9.27
C ASP A 89 0.60 -1.74 -9.26
N LYS A 90 -0.58 -2.32 -8.97
CA LYS A 90 -1.84 -1.57 -8.87
C LYS A 90 -1.80 -0.55 -7.74
N ILE A 91 -1.33 -0.95 -6.55
CA ILE A 91 -1.22 -0.06 -5.40
C ILE A 91 -0.19 1.04 -5.68
N ARG A 92 0.98 0.69 -6.22
CA ARG A 92 2.01 1.68 -6.59
C ARG A 92 1.48 2.73 -7.57
N LYS A 93 0.75 2.33 -8.61
CA LYS A 93 0.13 3.26 -9.57
C LYS A 93 -1.00 4.08 -8.93
N TRP A 94 -1.82 3.47 -8.08
CA TRP A 94 -2.89 4.18 -7.39
C TRP A 94 -2.36 5.26 -6.44
N LEU A 95 -1.20 5.05 -5.82
CA LEU A 95 -0.48 6.09 -5.09
C LEU A 95 0.05 7.18 -6.05
N GLY A 96 0.71 6.79 -7.14
CA GLY A 96 1.36 7.71 -8.10
C GLY A 96 0.41 8.50 -9.02
N THR A 97 -0.83 8.07 -9.21
CA THR A 97 -1.84 8.80 -10.03
C THR A 97 -2.27 10.14 -9.44
N GLY A 98 -1.76 10.53 -8.26
CA GLY A 98 -1.88 11.89 -7.73
C GLY A 98 -0.90 12.90 -8.34
N VAL A 99 0.17 12.45 -9.01
CA VAL A 99 1.26 13.32 -9.50
C VAL A 99 1.02 13.82 -10.93
N ALA A 100 0.28 13.07 -11.74
CA ALA A 100 0.11 13.36 -13.17
C ALA A 100 -0.89 14.49 -13.51
N ALA A 101 -1.52 15.13 -12.51
CA ALA A 101 -2.55 16.14 -12.74
C ALA A 101 -2.09 17.60 -12.52
N VAL A 102 -0.80 17.86 -12.23
CA VAL A 102 -0.31 19.22 -11.88
C VAL A 102 0.80 19.74 -12.80
N GLU A 103 1.32 18.97 -13.75
CA GLU A 103 2.28 19.45 -14.74
C GLU A 103 1.64 19.51 -16.12
N GLY A 104 0.82 20.55 -16.35
CA GLY A 104 0.14 20.70 -17.63
C GLY A 104 -0.67 21.98 -17.83
N GLU A 105 -0.34 23.10 -17.20
CA GLU A 105 -0.82 24.42 -17.65
C GLU A 105 0.09 25.52 -17.07
N GLY A 106 1.14 25.82 -17.83
CA GLY A 106 2.14 26.83 -17.50
C GLY A 106 3.08 27.02 -18.68
N GLY A 107 2.51 27.30 -19.85
CA GLY A 107 3.24 27.47 -21.10
C GLY A 107 2.61 28.57 -21.95
N VAL A 108 3.27 29.74 -21.88
CA VAL A 108 3.18 30.95 -22.71
C VAL A 108 2.01 31.90 -22.44
#